data_AF-A0A2W4QU57-F1
#
_entry.id   AF-A0A2W4QU57-F1
#
_cell.length_a   1.000
_cell.length_b   1.000
_cell.length_c   1.000
_cell.angle_alpha   90.00
_cell.angle_beta   90.00
_cell.angle_gamma   90.00
#
_symmetry.space_group_name_H-M   'P 1'
#
loop_
_entity.id
_entity.type
_entity.pdbx_description
1 polymer ?
#
loop_
_entity_poly.entity_id
_entity_poly.type
_entity_poly.pdbx_seq_one_letter_code
_entity_poly.pdbx_strand_id
1 'polypeptide(L)' 'MKQTTYSYVMHELGRTELTLREVAEGADVPYSTLTRIARGDTKNASVHVFDKLALFFRSSRRRRKAG' A
#
# COMPACT_ATOMS: atom_id res chain seq x y z
N MET A 1 -9.48 -14.78 11.22
CA MET A 1 -8.24 -14.90 10.41
C MET A 1 -7.27 -13.81 10.83
N LYS A 2 -5.99 -14.13 11.01
CA LYS A 2 -4.95 -13.15 11.35
C LYS A 2 -4.73 -12.22 10.14
N GLN A 3 -4.86 -10.91 10.32
CA GLN A 3 -4.59 -9.94 9.26
C GLN A 3 -3.08 -9.95 8.95
N THR A 4 -2.71 -10.17 7.69
CA THR A 4 -1.32 -10.13 7.23
C THR A 4 -1.01 -8.73 6.69
N THR A 5 0.27 -8.34 6.62
CA THR A 5 0.67 -7.08 5.96
C THR A 5 0.12 -7.02 4.54
N TYR A 6 0.12 -8.16 3.84
CA TYR A 6 -0.49 -8.31 2.52
C TYR A 6 -1.99 -7.96 2.53
N SER A 7 -2.79 -8.64 3.35
CA SER A 7 -4.24 -8.42 3.35
C SER A 7 -4.61 -7.01 3.82
N TYR A 8 -3.80 -6.42 4.70
CA TYR A 8 -3.91 -5.01 5.08
C TYR A 8 -3.65 -4.07 3.89
N VAL A 9 -2.53 -4.22 3.17
CA VAL A 9 -2.17 -3.36 2.03
C VAL A 9 -3.23 -3.45 0.93
N MET A 10 -3.67 -4.66 0.59
CA MET A 10 -4.70 -4.84 -0.44
C MET A 10 -6.04 -4.20 -0.03
N HIS A 11 -6.41 -4.30 1.25
CA HIS A 11 -7.60 -3.65 1.77
C HIS A 11 -7.51 -2.12 1.71
N GLU A 12 -6.37 -1.52 2.08
CA GLU A 12 -6.20 -0.06 2.01
C GLU A 12 -6.11 0.43 0.56
N LEU A 13 -5.48 -0.31 -0.35
CA LEU A 13 -5.47 -0.01 -1.79
C LEU A 13 -6.88 0.00 -2.40
N GLY A 14 -7.78 -0.88 -1.94
CA GLY A 14 -9.16 -0.88 -2.41
C GLY A 14 -10.03 0.25 -1.86
N ARG A 15 -9.53 1.02 -0.88
CA ARG A 15 -10.30 2.05 -0.17
C ARG A 15 -9.65 3.44 -0.21
N THR A 16 -8.42 3.53 -0.70
CA THR A 16 -7.70 4.79 -0.79
C THR A 16 -8.34 5.67 -1.85
N GLU A 17 -8.47 6.96 -1.54
CA GLU A 17 -8.87 7.99 -2.51
C GLU A 17 -7.67 8.50 -3.32
N LEU A 18 -6.45 8.17 -2.88
CA LEU A 18 -5.23 8.49 -3.60
C LEU A 18 -5.10 7.66 -4.86
N THR A 19 -4.58 8.28 -5.91
CA THR A 19 -4.17 7.58 -7.12
C THR A 19 -3.01 6.63 -6.81
N LEU A 20 -2.86 5.58 -7.63
CA LEU A 20 -1.72 4.67 -7.51
C LEU A 20 -0.37 5.39 -7.65
N ARG A 21 -0.32 6.52 -8.38
CA ARG A 21 0.91 7.31 -8.51
C ARG A 21 1.27 7.98 -7.20
N GLU A 22 0.32 8.65 -6.55
CA GLU A 22 0.53 9.29 -5.24
C GLU A 22 0.90 8.28 -4.17
N VAL A 23 0.29 7.09 -4.18
CA VAL A 23 0.65 6.01 -3.24
C VAL A 23 2.07 5.52 -3.51
N ALA A 24 2.45 5.33 -4.77
CA ALA A 24 3.79 4.86 -5.13
C ALA A 24 4.87 5.85 -4.69
N GLU A 25 4.67 7.13 -4.99
CA GLU A 25 5.57 8.22 -4.60
C GLU A 25 5.64 8.36 -3.07
N GLY A 26 4.49 8.37 -2.39
CA GLY A 26 4.42 8.53 -0.94
C GLY A 26 4.96 7.34 -0.15
N ALA A 27 4.90 6.13 -0.71
CA ALA A 27 5.46 4.92 -0.10
C ALA A 27 6.90 4.62 -0.54
N ASP A 28 7.49 5.42 -1.44
CA ASP A 28 8.82 5.17 -2.01
C ASP A 28 8.93 3.75 -2.62
N VAL A 29 7.97 3.42 -3.48
CA VAL A 29 7.92 2.17 -4.24
C VAL A 29 7.77 2.46 -5.73
N PRO A 30 8.39 1.64 -6.61
CA PRO A 30 8.22 1.84 -8.04
C PRO A 30 6.75 1.73 -8.46
N TYR A 31 6.28 2.69 -9.25
CA TYR A 31 4.89 2.71 -9.74
C TYR A 31 4.50 1.41 -10.44
N SER A 32 5.38 0.87 -11.29
CA SER A 32 5.18 -0.39 -12.00
C SER A 32 4.97 -1.58 -11.05
N THR A 33 5.72 -1.64 -9.95
CA THR A 33 5.56 -2.64 -8.89
C THR A 33 4.20 -2.51 -8.23
N LEU A 34 3.80 -1.29 -7.85
CA LEU A 34 2.48 -1.06 -7.25
C LEU A 34 1.34 -1.40 -8.22
N THR A 35 1.48 -1.11 -9.51
CA THR A 35 0.44 -1.43 -10.50
C THR A 35 0.23 -2.93 -10.65
N ARG A 36 1.32 -3.72 -10.60
CA ARG A 36 1.24 -5.19 -10.62
C ARG A 36 0.56 -5.72 -9.36
N ILE A 37 0.93 -5.20 -8.18
CA ILE A 37 0.30 -5.55 -6.90
C ILE A 37 -1.19 -5.25 -6.92
N ALA A 38 -1.60 -4.06 -7.40
CA ALA A 38 -3.01 -3.67 -7.49
C ALA A 38 -3.83 -4.57 -8.41
N ARG A 39 -3.19 -5.19 -9.42
CA ARG A 39 -3.80 -6.20 -10.31
C ARG A 39 -3.79 -7.62 -9.72
N GLY A 40 -3.26 -7.80 -8.51
CA GLY A 40 -3.13 -9.09 -7.84
C GLY A 40 -1.86 -9.88 -8.20
N ASP A 41 -0.99 -9.35 -9.06
CA ASP A 41 0.29 -9.97 -9.37
C ASP A 41 1.34 -9.60 -8.31
N THR A 42 1.45 -10.49 -7.33
CA THR A 42 2.26 -10.27 -6.12
C THR A 42 3.42 -11.26 -6.01
N LYS A 43 3.54 -12.19 -6.98
CA LYS A 43 4.54 -13.27 -6.98
C LYS A 43 6.00 -12.78 -6.95
N ASN A 44 6.23 -11.56 -7.45
CA ASN A 44 7.57 -10.96 -7.53
C ASN A 44 7.75 -9.73 -6.63
N ALA A 45 6.74 -9.39 -5.83
CA ALA A 45 6.82 -8.25 -4.94
C ALA A 45 7.56 -8.66 -3.65
N SER A 46 8.67 -7.99 -3.35
CA SER A 46 9.41 -8.21 -2.10
C SER A 46 8.56 -7.86 -0.89
N VAL A 47 8.72 -8.61 0.21
CA VAL A 47 8.08 -8.32 1.50
C VAL A 47 8.31 -6.86 1.92
N HIS A 48 9.50 -6.32 1.65
CA HIS A 48 9.85 -4.93 1.96
C HIS A 48 8.94 -3.90 1.26
N VAL A 49 8.44 -4.21 0.06
CA VAL A 49 7.49 -3.34 -0.65
C VAL A 49 6.16 -3.27 0.10
N PHE A 50 5.67 -4.39 0.61
CA PHE A 50 4.43 -4.41 1.40
C PHE A 50 4.60 -3.71 2.74
N ASP A 51 5.77 -3.79 3.37
CA ASP A 51 6.05 -3.07 4.61
C ASP A 51 6.07 -1.54 4.39
N LYS A 52 6.72 -1.08 3.31
CA LYS A 52 6.70 0.35 2.92
C LYS A 52 5.26 0.85 2.68
N LEU A 53 4.47 0.10 1.92
CA LEU A 53 3.06 0.42 1.66
C LEU A 53 2.23 0.44 2.95
N ALA A 54 2.42 -0.55 3.83
CA ALA A 54 1.71 -0.62 5.10
C ALA A 54 2.07 0.57 6.02
N LEU A 55 3.34 0.96 6.06
CA LEU A 55 3.80 2.11 6.84
C LEU A 55 3.20 3.42 6.30
N PHE A 56 3.16 3.58 4.98
CA PHE A 56 2.54 4.72 4.32
C PHE A 56 1.06 4.84 4.71
N PHE A 57 0.26 3.79 4.53
CA PHE A 57 -1.16 3.83 4.85
C PHE A 57 -1.45 4.07 6.34
N ARG A 58 -0.66 3.48 7.24
CA ARG A 58 -0.77 3.74 8.68
C ARG A 58 -0.50 5.21 9.02
N SER A 59 0.49 5.80 8.38
CA SER A 59 0.87 7.21 8.60
C SER A 59 -0.18 8.17 8.04
N SER A 60 -0.69 7.90 6.83
CA SER A 60 -1.76 8.67 6.20
C SER A 60 -3.06 8.64 7.01
N ARG A 61 -3.37 7.49 7.63
CA ARG A 61 -4.55 7.36 8.51
C ARG A 61 -4.40 8.10 9.83
N ARG A 62 -3.20 8.15 10.40
CA ARG A 62 -2.92 8.94 11.62
C ARG A 62 -3.11 10.43 11.36
N ARG A 63 -2.69 10.94 10.21
CA ARG A 63 -2.92 12.35 9.84
C ARG A 63 -4.41 12.69 9.69
N ARG A 64 -5.23 11.80 9.10
CA ARG A 64 -6.69 12.01 9.02
C ARG A 64 -7.43 11.98 10.37
N LYS A 65 -6.91 11.29 11.38
CA LYS A 65 -7.55 11.22 12.71
C LYS A 65 -7.16 12.36 13.65
N ALA A 66 -6.13 13.11 13.31
CA ALA A 66 -5.60 14.21 14.12
C ALA A 66 -6.09 15.60 13.68
N GLY A 67 -6.99 15.64 12.69
CA GLY A 67 -7.66 16.85 12.20
C GLY A 67 -9.16 16.75 12.35
#